data_AF-A0A2T2WZS8-F1
#
_entry.id   AF-A0A2T2WZS8-F1
#
_cell.length_a   1.000
_cell.length_b   1.000
_cell.length_c   1.000
_cell.angle_alpha   90.00
_cell.angle_beta   90.00
_cell.angle_gamma   90.00
#
_symmetry.space_group_name_H-M   'P 1'
#
loop_
_entity.id
_entity.type
_entity.pdbx_description
1 polymer ?
#
loop_
_entity_poly.entity_id
_entity_poly.type
_entity_poly.pdbx_seq_one_letter_code
_entity_poly.pdbx_strand_id
1 'polypeptide(L)'
;MRGKRSLKRRGATYGLSVRTVILVTLGAGAFASPPSWRILFLLLFGLYIMVWVRLSAQAESVEIVRRYRHRYANHLQVISGWLQLGHSERAEQYLMEHALTSVHPGIFRGLPLRWTYQMVVLDAYAESLGRVILWVNPEQIAGTYMMLWKMRLVLRTVIPQAKGNITVRFEPRRFVVEVGDEGMDPFPRKHIKGVGWAHQNGKVIASWGNVKGD
;
A
#
# COMPACT_ATOMS: atom_id res chain seq x y z
N MET A 1 -29.56 -16.27 -3.71
CA MET A 1 -28.26 -15.79 -3.18
C MET A 1 -28.36 -14.83 -1.96
N ARG A 2 -29.31 -14.99 -1.01
CA ARG A 2 -29.44 -14.10 0.18
C ARG A 2 -28.67 -14.54 1.45
N GLY A 3 -28.19 -15.79 1.54
CA GLY A 3 -27.58 -16.33 2.77
C GLY A 3 -26.13 -15.91 3.06
N LYS A 4 -25.31 -15.58 2.05
CA LYS A 4 -23.86 -15.34 2.25
C LYS A 4 -23.51 -13.97 2.87
N ARG A 5 -24.42 -12.98 2.87
CA ARG A 5 -24.17 -11.65 3.48
C ARG A 5 -24.29 -11.64 5.00
N SER A 6 -25.08 -12.54 5.58
CA SER A 6 -25.32 -12.64 7.04
C SER A 6 -24.08 -13.11 7.81
N LEU A 7 -23.40 -14.16 7.31
CA LEU A 7 -22.21 -14.74 7.94
C LEU A 7 -21.01 -13.79 7.98
N LYS A 8 -20.81 -12.99 6.93
CA LYS A 8 -19.71 -12.01 6.87
C LYS A 8 -19.86 -10.89 7.92
N ARG A 9 -21.10 -10.46 8.23
CA ARG A 9 -21.37 -9.45 9.26
C ARG A 9 -21.13 -9.99 10.68
N ARG A 10 -21.53 -11.24 10.95
CA ARG A 10 -21.36 -11.85 12.29
C ARG A 10 -19.89 -12.07 12.68
N GLY A 11 -19.05 -12.48 11.73
CA GLY A 11 -17.60 -12.63 11.98
C GLY A 11 -16.89 -11.30 12.25
N ALA A 12 -17.31 -10.23 11.55
CA ALA A 12 -16.74 -8.89 11.76
C ALA A 12 -17.12 -8.30 13.13
N THR A 13 -18.36 -8.50 13.59
CA THR A 13 -18.79 -8.06 14.92
C THR A 13 -18.10 -8.83 16.03
N TYR A 14 -17.98 -10.16 15.92
CA TYR A 14 -17.26 -10.97 16.91
C TYR A 14 -15.80 -10.55 17.08
N GLY A 15 -15.10 -10.33 15.95
CA GLY A 15 -13.72 -9.86 15.98
C GLY A 15 -13.56 -8.48 16.63
N LEU A 16 -14.53 -7.58 16.45
CA LEU A 16 -14.53 -6.27 17.10
C LEU A 16 -14.75 -6.42 18.62
N SER A 17 -15.73 -7.22 19.04
CA SER A 17 -16.08 -7.44 20.45
C SER A 17 -14.89 -7.97 21.25
N VAL A 18 -14.23 -9.02 20.74
CA VAL A 18 -13.07 -9.63 21.41
C VAL A 18 -11.94 -8.61 21.56
N ARG A 19 -11.69 -7.78 20.54
CA ARG A 19 -10.63 -6.76 20.59
C ARG A 19 -10.93 -5.68 21.63
N THR A 20 -12.18 -5.22 21.70
CA THR A 20 -12.60 -4.23 22.68
C THR A 20 -12.45 -4.78 24.09
N VAL A 21 -12.84 -6.05 24.31
CA VAL A 21 -12.64 -6.72 25.61
C VAL A 21 -11.16 -6.76 25.99
N ILE A 22 -10.28 -7.22 25.11
CA ILE A 22 -8.83 -7.28 25.38
C ILE A 22 -8.25 -5.90 25.72
N LEU A 23 -8.63 -4.85 24.97
CA LEU A 23 -8.16 -3.48 25.24
C LEU A 23 -8.65 -2.96 26.59
N VAL A 24 -9.91 -3.22 26.93
CA VAL A 24 -10.50 -2.83 28.23
C VAL A 24 -9.84 -3.61 29.35
N THR A 25 -9.61 -4.91 29.21
CA THR A 25 -8.95 -5.74 30.24
C THR A 25 -7.50 -5.30 30.46
N LEU A 26 -6.74 -5.02 29.41
CA LEU A 26 -5.36 -4.52 29.53
C LEU A 26 -5.31 -3.10 30.11
N GLY A 27 -6.24 -2.23 29.72
CA GLY A 27 -6.34 -0.87 30.25
C GLY A 27 -6.75 -0.84 31.72
N ALA A 28 -7.77 -1.60 32.10
CA ALA A 28 -8.20 -1.76 33.49
C ALA A 28 -7.10 -2.41 34.35
N GLY A 29 -6.42 -3.43 33.81
CA GLY A 29 -5.26 -4.06 34.42
C GLY A 29 -4.13 -3.05 34.68
N ALA A 30 -3.78 -2.21 33.71
CA ALA A 30 -2.77 -1.16 33.89
C ALA A 30 -3.18 -0.12 34.96
N PHE A 31 -4.47 0.23 35.02
CA PHE A 31 -4.98 1.21 35.99
C PHE A 31 -4.93 0.67 37.43
N ALA A 32 -5.46 -0.53 37.64
CA ALA A 32 -5.61 -1.15 38.96
C ALA A 32 -4.31 -1.77 39.51
N SER A 33 -3.29 -1.97 38.67
CA SER A 33 -2.06 -2.65 39.07
C SER A 33 -1.08 -1.78 39.87
N PRO A 34 -0.29 -2.40 40.77
CA PRO A 34 0.87 -1.76 41.40
C PRO A 34 1.91 -1.24 40.38
N PRO A 35 2.79 -0.30 40.76
CA PRO A 35 3.73 0.36 39.83
C PRO A 35 4.59 -0.61 39.00
N SER A 36 5.07 -1.70 39.59
CA SER A 36 5.88 -2.72 38.92
C SER A 36 5.11 -3.49 37.85
N TRP A 37 3.84 -3.81 38.10
CA TRP A 37 2.97 -4.54 37.17
C TRP A 37 2.36 -3.63 36.10
N ARG A 38 2.14 -2.35 36.41
CA ARG A 38 1.64 -1.36 35.45
C ARG A 38 2.51 -1.27 34.20
N ILE A 39 3.83 -1.31 34.36
CA ILE A 39 4.78 -1.30 33.23
C ILE A 39 4.55 -2.51 32.32
N LEU A 40 4.37 -3.70 32.90
CA LEU A 40 4.11 -4.93 32.14
C LEU A 40 2.78 -4.83 31.35
N PHE A 41 1.71 -4.36 31.98
CA PHE A 41 0.43 -4.17 31.29
C PHE A 41 0.51 -3.16 30.14
N LEU A 42 1.24 -2.05 30.33
CA LEU A 42 1.46 -1.06 29.28
C LEU A 42 2.30 -1.62 28.12
N LEU A 43 3.32 -2.44 28.40
CA LEU A 43 4.10 -3.12 27.38
C LEU A 43 3.24 -4.10 26.56
N LEU A 44 2.44 -4.92 27.24
CA LEU A 44 1.51 -5.85 26.58
C LEU A 44 0.47 -5.10 25.74
N PHE A 45 -0.05 -3.98 26.24
CA PHE A 45 -0.97 -3.12 25.52
C PHE A 45 -0.33 -2.54 24.24
N GLY A 46 0.89 -2.00 24.36
CA GLY A 46 1.64 -1.48 23.22
C GLY A 46 1.94 -2.57 22.18
N LEU A 47 2.38 -3.75 22.63
CA LEU A 47 2.66 -4.89 21.76
C LEU A 47 1.38 -5.37 21.04
N TYR A 48 0.26 -5.45 21.75
CA TYR A 48 -1.03 -5.85 21.18
C TYR A 48 -1.49 -4.87 20.08
N ILE A 49 -1.41 -3.56 20.33
CA ILE A 49 -1.72 -2.54 19.31
C ILE A 49 -0.80 -2.69 18.10
N MET A 50 0.51 -2.88 18.32
CA MET A 50 1.48 -3.06 17.24
C MET A 50 1.15 -4.29 16.38
N VAL A 51 0.87 -5.43 17.00
CA VAL A 51 0.47 -6.66 16.30
C VAL A 51 -0.84 -6.46 15.56
N TRP A 52 -1.82 -5.80 16.17
CA TRP A 52 -3.12 -5.54 15.55
C TRP A 52 -3.00 -4.67 14.30
N VAL A 53 -2.28 -3.55 14.36
CA VAL A 53 -2.04 -2.64 13.22
C VAL A 53 -1.30 -3.38 12.10
N ARG A 54 -0.36 -4.28 12.45
CA ARG A 54 0.35 -5.09 11.46
C ARG A 54 -0.57 -6.08 10.77
N LEU A 55 -1.40 -6.81 11.52
CA LEU A 55 -2.35 -7.78 10.96
C LEU A 55 -3.45 -7.12 10.12
N SER A 56 -3.95 -5.95 10.52
CA SER A 56 -4.96 -5.23 9.74
C SER A 56 -4.41 -4.79 8.38
N ALA A 57 -3.18 -4.28 8.35
CA ALA A 57 -2.51 -3.92 7.10
C ALA A 57 -2.32 -5.13 6.18
N GLN A 58 -1.92 -6.28 6.73
CA GLN A 58 -1.78 -7.52 5.96
C GLN A 58 -3.12 -8.00 5.39
N ALA A 59 -4.19 -7.97 6.18
CA ALA A 59 -5.52 -8.38 5.74
C ALA A 59 -6.05 -7.48 4.61
N GLU A 60 -5.82 -6.16 4.71
CA GLU A 60 -6.17 -5.20 3.67
C GLU A 60 -5.42 -5.49 2.37
N SER A 61 -4.10 -5.71 2.44
CA SER A 61 -3.31 -6.06 1.26
C SER A 61 -3.75 -7.38 0.61
N VAL A 62 -4.06 -8.40 1.41
CA VAL A 62 -4.58 -9.68 0.88
C VAL A 62 -5.93 -9.50 0.19
N GLU A 63 -6.82 -8.68 0.76
CA GLU A 63 -8.10 -8.36 0.13
C GLU A 63 -7.91 -7.59 -1.18
N ILE A 64 -6.97 -6.65 -1.24
CA ILE A 64 -6.60 -5.94 -2.47
C ILE A 64 -6.08 -6.93 -3.51
N VAL A 65 -5.13 -7.81 -3.17
CA VAL A 65 -4.61 -8.85 -4.07
C VAL A 65 -5.72 -9.78 -4.54
N ARG A 66 -6.64 -10.15 -3.65
CA ARG A 66 -7.80 -10.97 -3.99
C ARG A 66 -8.70 -10.25 -5.01
N ARG A 67 -8.95 -8.95 -4.84
CA ARG A 67 -9.73 -8.15 -5.80
C ARG A 67 -9.00 -8.05 -7.13
N TYR A 68 -7.68 -7.86 -7.15
CA TYR A 68 -6.90 -7.90 -8.39
C TYR A 68 -7.02 -9.25 -9.10
N ARG A 69 -6.83 -10.37 -8.39
CA ARG A 69 -7.02 -11.71 -8.97
C ARG A 69 -8.43 -11.91 -9.51
N HIS A 70 -9.44 -11.39 -8.82
CA HIS A 70 -10.83 -11.45 -9.28
C HIS A 70 -11.05 -10.60 -10.53
N ARG A 71 -10.53 -9.37 -10.58
CA ARG A 71 -10.60 -8.50 -11.77
C ARG A 71 -9.88 -9.16 -12.95
N TYR A 72 -8.70 -9.71 -12.72
CA TYR A 72 -7.95 -10.43 -13.73
C TYR A 72 -8.69 -11.65 -14.27
N ALA A 73 -9.28 -12.47 -13.39
CA ALA A 73 -10.11 -13.59 -13.81
C ALA A 73 -11.30 -13.13 -14.68
N ASN A 74 -11.94 -12.01 -14.32
CA ASN A 74 -13.01 -11.43 -15.13
C ASN A 74 -12.50 -10.98 -16.51
N HIS A 75 -11.34 -10.31 -16.58
CA HIS A 75 -10.74 -9.90 -17.86
C HIS A 75 -10.40 -11.11 -18.75
N LEU A 76 -9.80 -12.16 -18.17
CA LEU A 76 -9.54 -13.41 -18.89
C LEU A 76 -10.83 -14.06 -19.40
N GLN A 77 -11.91 -14.01 -18.62
CA GLN A 77 -13.20 -14.54 -19.04
C GLN A 77 -13.78 -13.76 -20.24
N VAL A 78 -13.66 -12.43 -20.26
CA VAL A 78 -14.10 -11.60 -21.41
C VAL A 78 -13.27 -11.92 -22.66
N ILE A 79 -11.94 -11.97 -22.52
CA ILE A 79 -11.04 -12.31 -23.63
C ILE A 79 -11.36 -13.70 -24.17
N SER A 80 -11.52 -14.70 -23.29
CA SER A 80 -11.90 -16.06 -23.69
C SER A 80 -13.25 -16.09 -24.43
N GLY A 81 -14.21 -15.27 -24.01
CA GLY A 81 -15.52 -15.18 -24.68
C GLY A 81 -15.40 -14.66 -26.12
N TRP A 82 -14.60 -13.61 -26.33
CA TRP A 82 -14.34 -13.08 -27.67
C TRP A 82 -13.63 -14.07 -28.57
N LEU A 83 -12.63 -14.80 -28.04
CA LEU A 83 -11.92 -15.83 -28.78
C LEU A 83 -12.83 -17.00 -29.18
N GLN A 84 -13.73 -17.43 -28.28
CA GLN A 84 -14.70 -18.50 -28.57
C GLN A 84 -15.68 -18.13 -29.69
N LEU A 85 -15.99 -16.84 -29.83
CA LEU A 85 -16.86 -16.32 -30.90
C LEU A 85 -16.09 -16.06 -32.22
N GLY A 86 -14.79 -16.36 -32.28
CA GLY A 86 -13.96 -16.10 -33.46
C GLY A 86 -13.58 -14.62 -33.67
N HIS A 87 -13.82 -13.76 -32.67
CA HIS A 87 -13.52 -12.32 -32.75
C HIS A 87 -12.13 -12.02 -32.14
N SER A 88 -11.07 -12.51 -32.79
CA SER A 88 -9.68 -12.34 -32.33
C SER A 88 -9.26 -10.87 -32.23
N GLU A 89 -9.61 -10.03 -33.21
CA GLU A 89 -9.25 -8.60 -33.21
C GLU A 89 -9.81 -7.85 -32.00
N ARG A 90 -11.06 -8.15 -31.59
CA ARG A 90 -11.67 -7.54 -30.39
C ARG A 90 -11.05 -8.03 -29.10
N ALA A 91 -10.65 -9.31 -29.06
CA ALA A 91 -9.95 -9.86 -27.91
C ALA A 91 -8.59 -9.17 -27.73
N GLU A 92 -7.87 -8.94 -28.82
CA GLU A 92 -6.58 -8.24 -28.85
C GLU A 92 -6.73 -6.77 -28.45
N GLN A 93 -7.72 -6.06 -29.03
CA GLN A 93 -8.01 -4.68 -28.65
C GLN A 93 -8.32 -4.56 -27.15
N TYR A 94 -9.18 -5.43 -26.62
CA TYR A 94 -9.51 -5.45 -25.19
C TYR A 94 -8.31 -5.78 -24.30
N LEU A 95 -7.43 -6.70 -24.75
CA LEU A 95 -6.20 -7.05 -24.05
C LEU A 95 -5.29 -5.82 -23.93
N MET A 96 -5.09 -5.07 -25.03
CA MET A 96 -4.26 -3.87 -25.05
C MET A 96 -4.85 -2.74 -24.22
N GLU A 97 -6.15 -2.50 -24.33
CA GLU A 97 -6.78 -1.36 -23.68
C GLU A 97 -6.96 -1.56 -22.17
N HIS A 98 -7.28 -2.78 -21.70
CA HIS A 98 -7.80 -2.98 -20.35
C HIS A 98 -7.07 -4.06 -19.53
N ALA A 99 -6.63 -5.16 -20.16
CA ALA A 99 -6.03 -6.26 -19.43
C ALA A 99 -4.58 -5.95 -19.02
N LEU A 100 -3.77 -5.36 -19.92
CA LEU A 100 -2.38 -5.04 -19.61
C LEU A 100 -2.24 -3.90 -18.59
N THR A 101 -3.15 -2.93 -18.61
CA THR A 101 -3.17 -1.80 -17.68
C THR A 101 -3.61 -2.20 -16.27
N SER A 102 -4.45 -3.22 -16.14
CA SER A 102 -5.01 -3.67 -14.85
C SER A 102 -4.18 -4.76 -14.15
N VAL A 103 -3.15 -5.30 -14.81
CA VAL A 103 -2.40 -6.47 -14.36
C VAL A 103 -0.99 -6.04 -13.99
N HIS A 104 -0.74 -5.81 -12.70
CA HIS A 104 0.61 -5.64 -12.16
C HIS A 104 1.00 -6.75 -11.16
N PRO A 105 1.15 -8.04 -11.55
CA PRO A 105 1.48 -9.14 -10.64
C PRO A 105 2.97 -9.48 -10.62
N GLY A 106 3.81 -8.78 -11.40
CA GLY A 106 5.23 -9.12 -11.58
C GLY A 106 6.22 -8.23 -10.84
N ILE A 107 5.86 -6.97 -10.59
CA ILE A 107 6.80 -5.90 -10.19
C ILE A 107 7.45 -6.17 -8.82
N PHE A 108 6.77 -6.88 -7.91
CA PHE A 108 7.24 -7.06 -6.53
C PHE A 108 7.82 -8.46 -6.23
N ARG A 109 8.19 -9.24 -7.26
CA ARG A 109 8.83 -10.55 -7.06
C ARG A 109 10.21 -10.38 -6.41
N GLY A 110 10.51 -11.21 -5.41
CA GLY A 110 11.79 -11.17 -4.69
C GLY A 110 11.85 -10.17 -3.53
N LEU A 111 10.84 -9.31 -3.36
CA LEU A 111 10.80 -8.38 -2.23
C LEU A 111 10.35 -9.06 -0.93
N PRO A 112 10.86 -8.61 0.24
CA PRO A 112 10.31 -9.05 1.52
C PRO A 112 8.82 -8.73 1.59
N LEU A 113 8.01 -9.69 2.07
CA LEU A 113 6.55 -9.61 2.06
C LEU A 113 5.96 -8.29 2.61
N ARG A 114 6.62 -7.69 3.62
CA ARG A 114 6.23 -6.39 4.18
C ARG A 114 6.25 -5.24 3.15
N TRP A 115 7.19 -5.26 2.22
CA TRP A 115 7.33 -4.27 1.15
C TRP A 115 6.21 -4.45 0.14
N THR A 116 6.03 -5.66 -0.35
CA THR A 116 4.95 -6.03 -1.28
C THR A 116 3.60 -5.54 -0.77
N TYR A 117 3.29 -5.80 0.51
CA TYR A 117 2.03 -5.35 1.10
C TYR A 117 1.86 -3.83 1.13
N GLN A 118 2.89 -3.08 1.49
CA GLN A 118 2.82 -1.62 1.52
C GLN A 118 2.72 -1.01 0.13
N MET A 119 3.46 -1.55 -0.84
CA MET A 119 3.43 -1.07 -2.23
C MET A 119 2.05 -1.29 -2.85
N VAL A 120 1.47 -2.48 -2.67
CA VAL A 120 0.09 -2.78 -3.11
C VAL A 120 -0.95 -1.85 -2.49
N VAL A 121 -0.80 -1.51 -1.20
CA VAL A 121 -1.72 -0.57 -0.53
C VAL A 121 -1.56 0.84 -1.08
N LEU A 122 -0.34 1.26 -1.39
CA LEU A 122 -0.07 2.58 -1.97
C LEU A 122 -0.55 2.68 -3.42
N ASP A 123 -0.39 1.61 -4.20
CA ASP A 123 -0.95 1.50 -5.56
C ASP A 123 -2.47 1.62 -5.54
N ALA A 124 -3.14 0.85 -4.67
CA ALA A 124 -4.59 0.91 -4.55
C ALA A 124 -5.07 2.30 -4.08
N TYR A 125 -4.30 2.97 -3.22
CA TYR A 125 -4.61 4.33 -2.78
C TYR A 125 -4.46 5.35 -3.92
N ALA A 126 -3.39 5.26 -4.72
CA ALA A 126 -3.23 6.08 -5.92
C ALA A 126 -4.33 5.82 -6.95
N GLU A 127 -4.64 4.55 -7.23
CA GLU A 127 -5.71 4.13 -8.15
C GLU A 127 -7.06 4.73 -7.71
N SER A 128 -7.36 4.73 -6.40
CA SER A 128 -8.60 5.32 -5.87
C SER A 128 -8.75 6.82 -6.09
N LEU A 129 -7.66 7.51 -6.40
CA LEU A 129 -7.60 8.95 -6.69
C LEU A 129 -7.34 9.23 -8.18
N GLY A 130 -7.42 8.21 -9.04
CA GLY A 130 -7.15 8.35 -10.48
C GLY A 130 -5.67 8.59 -10.80
N ARG A 131 -4.76 8.15 -9.93
CA ARG A 131 -3.30 8.26 -10.09
C ARG A 131 -2.68 6.90 -10.33
N VAL A 132 -1.55 6.89 -11.03
CA VAL A 132 -0.76 5.68 -11.29
C VAL A 132 0.62 5.86 -10.66
N ILE A 133 1.09 4.83 -9.95
CA ILE A 133 2.46 4.76 -9.45
C ILE A 133 3.26 3.85 -10.39
N LEU A 134 4.34 4.39 -10.94
CA LEU A 134 5.31 3.66 -11.76
C LEU A 134 6.50 3.29 -10.88
N TRP A 135 6.66 2.01 -10.59
CA TRP A 135 7.78 1.49 -9.81
C TRP A 135 8.97 1.16 -10.72
N VAL A 136 10.09 1.85 -10.52
CA VAL A 136 11.31 1.70 -11.31
C VAL A 136 12.39 1.04 -10.46
N ASN A 137 12.98 -0.03 -10.99
CA ASN A 137 14.03 -0.86 -10.36
C ASN A 137 13.69 -1.40 -8.95
N PRO A 138 12.48 -1.93 -8.70
CA PRO A 138 12.09 -2.45 -7.39
C PRO A 138 13.06 -3.50 -6.82
N GLU A 139 13.76 -4.25 -7.65
CA GLU A 139 14.78 -5.22 -7.26
C GLU A 139 15.98 -4.62 -6.51
N GLN A 140 16.23 -3.31 -6.65
CA GLN A 140 17.33 -2.62 -5.96
C GLN A 140 17.00 -2.21 -4.51
N ILE A 141 15.82 -2.56 -4.02
CA ILE A 141 15.40 -2.25 -2.64
C ILE A 141 16.31 -2.99 -1.64
N ALA A 142 17.14 -2.25 -0.90
CA ALA A 142 17.90 -2.81 0.24
C ALA A 142 16.99 -3.33 1.38
N GLY A 143 15.70 -3.03 1.32
CA GLY A 143 14.71 -3.69 2.16
C GLY A 143 14.64 -3.16 3.59
N THR A 144 15.34 -2.08 3.94
CA THR A 144 15.38 -1.56 5.32
C THR A 144 14.02 -1.04 5.78
N TYR A 145 13.72 -1.18 7.07
CA TYR A 145 12.46 -0.72 7.66
C TYR A 145 12.31 0.81 7.56
N MET A 146 13.40 1.55 7.78
CA MET A 146 13.39 3.01 7.71
C MET A 146 13.07 3.52 6.31
N MET A 147 13.63 2.89 5.27
CA MET A 147 13.34 3.24 3.88
C MET A 147 11.86 3.03 3.55
N LEU A 148 11.31 1.87 3.94
CA LEU A 148 9.89 1.56 3.75
C LEU A 148 8.99 2.59 4.45
N TRP A 149 9.31 2.92 5.70
CA TRP A 149 8.54 3.89 6.48
C TRP A 149 8.58 5.29 5.86
N LYS A 150 9.76 5.74 5.42
CA LYS A 150 9.94 7.05 4.76
C LYS A 150 9.20 7.10 3.42
N MET A 151 9.36 6.07 2.59
CA MET A 151 8.66 5.96 1.31
C MET A 151 7.14 6.03 1.51
N ARG A 152 6.61 5.28 2.47
CA ARG A 152 5.17 5.30 2.80
C ARG A 152 4.70 6.70 3.19
N LEU A 153 5.46 7.43 4.01
CA LEU A 153 5.10 8.79 4.40
C LEU A 153 5.16 9.76 3.22
N VAL A 154 6.20 9.66 2.38
CA VAL A 154 6.34 10.50 1.18
C VAL A 154 5.17 10.26 0.25
N LEU A 155 4.89 9.00 -0.11
CA LEU A 155 3.82 8.67 -1.04
C LEU A 155 2.43 9.03 -0.49
N ARG A 156 2.17 8.84 0.80
CA ARG A 156 0.90 9.31 1.40
C ARG A 156 0.71 10.83 1.35
N THR A 157 1.80 11.56 1.21
CA THR A 157 1.77 13.02 1.09
C THR A 157 1.63 13.44 -0.38
N VAL A 158 2.38 12.78 -1.28
CA VAL A 158 2.41 13.07 -2.72
C VAL A 158 1.13 12.62 -3.43
N ILE A 159 0.65 11.40 -3.19
CA ILE A 159 -0.47 10.80 -3.92
C ILE A 159 -1.71 11.71 -3.99
N PRO A 160 -2.23 12.25 -2.88
CA PRO A 160 -3.42 13.10 -2.94
C PRO A 160 -3.20 14.48 -3.58
N GLN A 161 -1.96 14.90 -3.78
CA GLN A 161 -1.61 16.22 -4.33
C GLN A 161 -1.07 16.16 -5.76
N ALA A 162 -0.64 14.97 -6.22
CA ALA A 162 -0.15 14.75 -7.57
C ALA A 162 -1.25 15.06 -8.59
N LYS A 163 -0.91 15.73 -9.69
CA LYS A 163 -1.82 15.93 -10.83
C LYS A 163 -1.67 14.86 -11.91
N GLY A 164 -0.49 14.24 -12.03
CA GLY A 164 -0.22 13.19 -13.01
C GLY A 164 0.33 11.90 -12.39
N ASN A 165 1.11 11.17 -13.19
CA ASN A 165 1.76 9.92 -12.79
C ASN A 165 2.85 10.17 -11.74
N ILE A 166 3.03 9.21 -10.84
CA ILE A 166 4.02 9.24 -9.78
C ILE A 166 5.06 8.17 -10.09
N THR A 167 6.29 8.56 -10.33
CA THR A 167 7.39 7.62 -10.58
C THR A 167 8.18 7.42 -9.28
N VAL A 168 8.36 6.18 -8.87
CA VAL A 168 9.16 5.81 -7.70
C VAL A 168 10.34 4.98 -8.15
N ARG A 169 11.52 5.58 -8.13
CA ARG A 169 12.79 4.93 -8.47
C ARG A 169 13.49 4.44 -7.23
N PHE A 170 13.89 3.18 -7.23
CA PHE A 170 14.70 2.58 -6.18
C PHE A 170 16.15 2.45 -6.59
N GLU A 171 17.00 2.65 -5.60
CA GLU A 171 18.44 2.44 -5.68
C GLU A 171 18.91 1.80 -4.37
N PRO A 172 20.12 1.19 -4.32
CA PRO A 172 20.54 0.34 -3.21
C PRO A 172 20.42 0.97 -1.82
N ARG A 173 20.51 2.30 -1.68
CA ARG A 173 20.36 2.99 -0.38
C ARG A 173 19.47 4.22 -0.44
N ARG A 174 18.74 4.41 -1.54
CA ARG A 174 17.89 5.59 -1.72
C ARG A 174 16.63 5.27 -2.52
N PHE A 175 15.63 6.12 -2.35
CA PHE A 175 14.52 6.18 -3.31
C PHE A 175 14.31 7.61 -3.73
N VAL A 176 13.78 7.77 -4.94
CA VAL A 176 13.39 9.05 -5.52
C VAL A 176 11.94 8.93 -5.97
N VAL A 177 11.10 9.86 -5.53
CA VAL A 177 9.71 10.00 -5.97
C VAL A 177 9.64 11.24 -6.84
N GLU A 178 9.17 11.08 -8.06
CA GLU A 178 8.99 12.15 -9.04
C GLU A 178 7.52 12.24 -9.41
N VAL A 179 6.96 13.44 -9.40
CA VAL A 179 5.63 13.71 -9.97
C VAL A 179 5.82 14.20 -11.41
N GLY A 180 5.03 13.67 -12.34
CA GLY A 180 5.07 14.04 -13.76
C GLY A 180 4.80 15.53 -14.02
N ASP A 181 4.86 15.92 -15.30
CA ASP A 181 4.91 17.32 -15.75
C ASP A 181 3.66 18.15 -15.39
N GLU A 182 2.54 17.49 -15.09
CA GLU A 182 1.33 18.14 -14.59
C GLU A 182 1.51 18.74 -13.18
N GLY A 183 2.59 18.37 -12.49
CA GLY A 183 3.00 18.96 -11.22
C GLY A 183 2.17 18.51 -10.02
N MET A 184 2.29 19.27 -8.93
CA MET A 184 1.66 19.00 -7.64
C MET A 184 1.14 20.30 -7.04
N ASP A 185 -0.10 20.32 -6.53
CA ASP A 185 -0.64 21.50 -5.84
C ASP A 185 -1.24 21.15 -4.46
N PRO A 186 -0.93 21.91 -3.39
CA PRO A 186 0.29 22.68 -3.13
C PRO A 186 1.41 21.80 -2.54
N PHE A 187 2.63 22.32 -2.49
CA PHE A 187 3.79 21.67 -1.87
C PHE A 187 3.50 21.17 -0.45
N PRO A 188 4.10 20.05 0.01
CA PRO A 188 3.81 19.54 1.34
C PRO A 188 4.27 20.54 2.38
N ARG A 189 3.33 21.10 3.16
CA ARG A 189 3.65 21.99 4.28
C ARG A 189 4.43 21.28 5.38
N LYS A 190 4.36 19.95 5.44
CA LYS A 190 5.00 19.12 6.46
C LYS A 190 6.21 18.39 5.86
N HIS A 191 7.40 18.94 6.09
CA HIS A 191 8.64 18.28 5.70
C HIS A 191 8.86 17.00 6.53
N ILE A 192 9.08 15.88 5.84
CA ILE A 192 9.47 14.62 6.48
C ILE A 192 10.96 14.68 6.77
N LYS A 193 11.35 14.63 8.06
CA LYS A 193 12.77 14.70 8.49
C LYS A 193 13.66 13.75 7.67
N GLY A 194 14.74 14.26 7.08
CA GLY A 194 15.71 13.48 6.29
C GLY A 194 15.26 13.12 4.87
N VAL A 195 14.11 13.59 4.41
CA VAL A 195 13.70 13.55 2.99
C VAL A 195 14.03 14.90 2.38
N GLY A 196 14.86 14.90 1.33
CA GLY A 196 15.10 16.06 0.50
C GLY A 196 13.92 16.29 -0.44
N TRP A 197 13.45 17.53 -0.52
CA TRP A 197 12.40 17.94 -1.45
C TRP A 197 12.97 19.00 -2.37
N ALA A 198 12.79 18.84 -3.68
CA ALA A 198 13.26 19.77 -4.68
C ALA A 198 12.17 20.00 -5.74
N HIS A 199 12.19 21.18 -6.33
CA HIS A 199 11.43 21.50 -7.53
C HIS A 199 12.41 21.65 -8.68
N GLN A 200 12.32 20.78 -9.68
CA GLN A 200 13.21 20.80 -10.84
C GLN A 200 12.36 20.63 -12.10
N ASN A 201 12.48 21.56 -13.05
CA ASN A 201 11.82 21.50 -14.36
C ASN A 201 10.30 21.25 -14.27
N GLY A 202 9.59 21.91 -13.34
CA GLY A 202 8.15 21.73 -13.14
C GLY A 202 7.75 20.46 -12.37
N LYS A 203 8.73 19.62 -11.99
CA LYS A 203 8.51 18.38 -11.24
C LYS A 203 8.82 18.55 -9.77
N VAL A 204 8.00 17.92 -8.92
CA VAL A 204 8.31 17.74 -7.51
C VAL A 204 9.10 16.45 -7.36
N ILE A 205 10.30 16.57 -6.78
CA ILE A 205 11.20 15.45 -6.50
C ILE A 205 11.34 15.32 -4.99
N ALA A 206 11.02 14.13 -4.47
CA ALA A 206 11.23 13.78 -3.07
C ALA A 206 12.21 12.61 -2.99
N SER A 207 13.36 12.82 -2.35
CA SER A 207 14.41 11.82 -2.25
C SER A 207 14.76 11.52 -0.80
N TRP A 208 15.02 10.25 -0.48
CA TRP A 208 15.52 9.84 0.83
C TRP A 208 16.67 8.86 0.67
N GLY A 209 17.69 8.97 1.52
CA GLY A 209 18.93 8.22 1.44
C GLY A 209 20.10 9.15 1.13
N ASN A 210 21.33 8.73 1.47
CA ASN A 210 22.50 9.54 1.19
C ASN A 210 22.79 9.52 -0.32
N VAL A 211 22.88 10.71 -0.92
CA VAL A 211 23.57 10.91 -2.22
C VAL A 211 25.10 10.86 -2.02
N LYS A 212 25.57 10.92 -0.76
CA LYS A 212 26.99 10.82 -0.43
C LYS A 212 27.49 9.38 -0.58
N GLY A 213 27.98 9.09 -1.77
CA GLY A 213 28.89 8.03 -2.21
C GLY A 213 29.08 8.31 -3.70
N ASP A 214 30.25 8.71 -4.18
CA ASP A 214 31.60 8.23 -3.87
C ASP A 214 32.61 9.36 -3.59
#